data_AF-A0A0J6IPP8-F1
#
_entry.id   AF-A0A0J6IPP8-F1
#
_cell.length_a   1.000
_cell.length_b   1.000
_cell.length_c   1.000
_cell.angle_alpha   90.00
_cell.angle_beta   90.00
_cell.angle_gamma   90.00
#
_symmetry.space_group_name_H-M   'P 1'
#
loop_
_entity.id
_entity.type
_entity.pdbx_description
1 polymer ?
#
loop_
_entity_poly.entity_id
_entity_poly.type
_entity_poly.pdbx_seq_one_letter_code
_entity_poly.pdbx_strand_id
1 'polypeptide(L)'
;MSRSKFLLASIVFFILACFSLHLASGDISENPSNVLETTGVPAPVIYVAIMLGVGLLAVLMAGVGVLISTQLSTSSYRLKIAVFIMFNSWLVLASLLGILIIAGYVLDTFFSVVGVVLYALVIGLVWVSVPRRVYILK
;
A
#
# COMPACT_ATOMS: atom_id res chain seq x y z
N MET A 1 -17.63 2.47 13.44
CA MET A 1 -16.36 3.18 13.13
C MET A 1 -16.52 3.90 11.79
N SER A 2 -16.12 5.17 11.66
CA SER A 2 -16.31 5.94 10.41
C SER A 2 -15.42 5.41 9.28
N ARG A 3 -15.91 5.37 8.03
CA ARG A 3 -15.15 4.88 6.85
C ARG A 3 -13.81 5.59 6.68
N SER A 4 -13.74 6.88 7.00
CA SER A 4 -12.50 7.66 6.97
C SER A 4 -11.44 7.12 7.96
N LYS A 5 -11.85 6.51 9.08
CA LYS A 5 -10.92 5.90 10.05
C LYS A 5 -10.27 4.63 9.48
N PHE A 6 -11.01 3.84 8.69
CA PHE A 6 -10.46 2.65 8.02
C PHE A 6 -9.47 3.04 6.92
N LEU A 7 -9.76 4.09 6.15
CA LEU A 7 -8.81 4.64 5.17
C LEU A 7 -7.55 5.18 5.85
N LEU A 8 -7.69 5.94 6.94
CA LEU A 8 -6.53 6.47 7.66
C LEU A 8 -5.70 5.33 8.27
N ALA A 9 -6.35 4.29 8.80
CA ALA A 9 -5.67 3.07 9.23
C ALA A 9 -4.94 2.38 8.07
N SER A 10 -5.54 2.30 6.87
CA SER A 10 -4.86 1.70 5.70
C SER A 10 -3.61 2.48 5.29
N ILE A 11 -3.59 3.80 5.44
CA ILE A 11 -2.39 4.61 5.18
C ILE A 11 -1.29 4.27 6.20
N VAL A 12 -1.64 4.18 7.48
CA VAL A 12 -0.66 3.82 8.54
C VAL A 12 -0.11 2.41 8.32
N PHE A 13 -0.97 1.44 8.02
CA PHE A 13 -0.54 0.07 7.72
C PHE A 13 0.32 0.00 6.46
N PHE A 14 0.02 0.81 5.44
CA PHE A 14 0.83 0.88 4.23
C PHE A 14 2.24 1.41 4.54
N ILE A 15 2.37 2.46 5.35
CA ILE A 15 3.67 2.99 5.77
C ILE A 15 4.47 1.93 6.56
N LEU A 16 3.82 1.21 7.47
CA LEU A 16 4.43 0.11 8.21
C LEU A 16 4.84 -1.05 7.31
N ALA A 17 4.06 -1.35 6.26
CA ALA A 17 4.38 -2.36 5.26
C ALA A 17 5.63 -1.96 4.45
N CYS A 18 5.72 -0.70 4.03
CA CYS A 18 6.90 -0.17 3.36
C CYS A 18 8.15 -0.26 4.25
N PHE A 19 8.02 0.08 5.54
CA PHE A 19 9.12 -0.03 6.48
C PHE A 19 9.56 -1.49 6.68
N SER A 20 8.60 -2.41 6.80
CA SER A 20 8.87 -3.85 6.90
C SER A 20 9.59 -4.38 5.67
N LEU A 21 9.15 -3.96 4.47
CA LEU A 21 9.81 -4.31 3.21
C LEU A 21 11.25 -3.76 3.14
N HIS A 22 11.47 -2.54 3.60
CA HIS A 22 12.81 -1.94 3.64
C HIS A 22 13.75 -2.72 4.57
N LEU A 23 13.29 -3.07 5.78
CA LEU A 23 14.06 -3.90 6.71
C LEU A 23 14.35 -5.28 6.12
N ALA A 24 13.37 -5.91 5.48
CA ALA A 24 13.53 -7.20 4.82
C ALA A 24 14.63 -7.13 3.73
N SER A 25 14.70 -6.03 2.98
CA SER A 25 15.69 -5.86 1.91
C SER A 25 17.13 -5.63 2.38
N GLY A 26 17.33 -5.24 3.64
CA GLY A 26 18.66 -4.97 4.20
C GLY A 26 19.51 -6.23 4.40
N ASP A 27 18.88 -7.40 4.52
CA ASP A 27 19.56 -8.67 4.75
C ASP A 27 19.99 -9.38 3.46
N ILE A 28 19.74 -8.80 2.28
CA ILE A 28 20.01 -9.45 0.99
C ILE A 28 21.42 -9.11 0.50
N SER A 29 22.30 -10.12 0.46
CA SER A 29 23.61 -10.02 -0.17
C SER A 29 23.47 -9.77 -1.68
N GLU A 30 24.32 -8.90 -2.21
CA GLU A 30 24.33 -8.50 -3.62
C GLU A 30 24.56 -9.66 -4.59
N ASN A 31 25.30 -10.67 -4.14
CA ASN A 31 25.52 -11.91 -4.88
C ASN A 31 25.58 -13.09 -3.90
N PRO A 32 24.52 -13.92 -3.79
CA PRO A 32 24.52 -15.09 -2.92
C PRO A 32 25.53 -16.17 -3.37
N SER A 33 26.02 -16.09 -4.62
CA SER A 33 26.98 -17.05 -5.19
C SER A 33 28.44 -16.61 -5.11
N ASN A 34 28.72 -15.31 -4.91
CA ASN A 34 30.09 -14.80 -4.77
C ASN A 34 30.12 -13.47 -3.98
N VAL A 35 30.30 -13.56 -2.66
CA VAL A 35 30.26 -12.43 -1.71
C VAL A 35 31.40 -11.40 -1.88
N LEU A 36 32.38 -11.67 -2.74
CA LEU A 36 33.56 -10.83 -3.00
C LEU A 36 33.38 -9.88 -4.19
N GLU A 37 32.37 -10.09 -5.04
CA GLU A 37 32.01 -9.18 -6.13
C GLU A 37 30.82 -8.32 -5.70
N THR A 38 31.08 -7.22 -5.00
CA THR A 38 30.07 -6.23 -4.61
C THR A 38 30.31 -4.89 -5.31
N THR A 39 30.16 -4.88 -6.63
CA THR A 39 30.30 -3.67 -7.46
C THR A 39 28.96 -3.27 -8.09
N GLY A 40 27.98 -2.98 -7.25
CA GLY A 40 26.66 -2.50 -7.68
C GLY A 40 25.71 -2.24 -6.50
N VAL A 41 24.45 -1.90 -6.81
CA VAL A 41 23.35 -1.86 -5.83
C VAL A 41 22.48 -3.08 -6.10
N PRO A 42 22.19 -3.93 -5.09
CA PRO A 42 21.36 -5.11 -5.29
C PRO A 42 20.01 -4.74 -5.92
N ALA A 43 19.56 -5.48 -6.94
CA ALA A 43 18.27 -5.24 -7.60
C ALA A 43 17.07 -5.07 -6.62
N PRO A 44 16.96 -5.84 -5.51
CA PRO A 44 15.89 -5.65 -4.52
C PRO A 44 15.89 -4.24 -3.91
N VAL A 45 17.06 -3.66 -3.65
CA VAL A 45 17.20 -2.32 -3.08
C VAL A 45 16.68 -1.26 -4.04
N ILE A 46 16.93 -1.42 -5.34
CA ILE A 46 16.42 -0.52 -6.40
C ILE A 46 14.89 -0.59 -6.45
N TYR A 47 14.31 -1.80 -6.45
CA TYR A 47 12.86 -1.97 -6.47
C TYR A 47 12.19 -1.43 -5.20
N VAL A 48 12.81 -1.59 -4.03
CA VAL A 48 12.33 -1.01 -2.78
C VAL A 48 12.37 0.53 -2.82
N ALA A 49 13.42 1.13 -3.38
CA ALA A 49 13.50 2.57 -3.54
C ALA A 49 12.41 3.13 -4.48
N ILE A 50 12.17 2.46 -5.61
CA ILE A 50 11.07 2.79 -6.53
C ILE A 50 9.72 2.65 -5.82
N MET A 51 9.55 1.56 -5.05
CA MET A 51 8.33 1.29 -4.29
C MET A 51 8.08 2.38 -3.25
N LEU A 52 9.10 2.86 -2.53
CA LEU A 52 8.97 3.98 -1.59
C LEU A 52 8.54 5.27 -2.29
N GLY A 53 9.11 5.57 -3.47
CA GLY A 53 8.71 6.73 -4.27
C GLY A 53 7.24 6.65 -4.74
N VAL A 54 6.85 5.51 -5.31
CA VAL A 54 5.45 5.27 -5.73
C VAL A 54 4.50 5.24 -4.53
N GLY A 55 4.95 4.66 -3.42
CA GLY A 55 4.20 4.57 -2.17
C GLY A 55 3.93 5.94 -1.56
N LEU A 56 4.89 6.86 -1.60
CA LEU A 56 4.70 8.24 -1.16
C LEU A 56 3.59 8.93 -1.96
N LEU A 57 3.63 8.79 -3.30
CA LEU A 57 2.58 9.33 -4.17
C LEU A 57 1.22 8.70 -3.87
N ALA A 58 1.17 7.39 -3.66
CA ALA A 58 -0.05 6.67 -3.31
C ALA A 58 -0.64 7.15 -1.97
N VAL A 59 0.20 7.40 -0.96
CA VAL A 59 -0.21 7.95 0.34
C VAL A 59 -0.75 9.37 0.20
N LEU A 60 -0.08 10.23 -0.57
CA LEU A 60 -0.55 11.59 -0.83
C LEU A 60 -1.90 11.58 -1.53
N MET A 61 -2.06 10.75 -2.57
CA MET A 61 -3.32 10.60 -3.30
C MET A 61 -4.43 10.05 -2.40
N ALA A 62 -4.15 9.05 -1.58
CA ALA A 62 -5.12 8.52 -0.62
C ALA A 62 -5.51 9.56 0.44
N GLY A 63 -4.55 10.35 0.93
CA GLY A 63 -4.81 11.45 1.85
C GLY A 63 -5.75 12.51 1.25
N VAL A 64 -5.49 12.92 0.02
CA VAL A 64 -6.39 13.82 -0.74
C VAL A 64 -7.76 13.16 -0.93
N GLY A 65 -7.81 11.88 -1.27
CA GLY A 65 -9.05 11.10 -1.37
C GLY A 65 -9.87 11.10 -0.08
N VAL A 66 -9.22 10.99 1.09
CA VAL A 66 -9.87 11.09 2.39
C VAL A 66 -10.47 12.48 2.60
N LEU A 67 -9.71 13.55 2.32
CA LEU A 67 -10.18 14.93 2.47
C LEU A 67 -11.36 15.26 1.54
N ILE A 68 -11.32 14.80 0.29
CA ILE A 68 -12.41 15.01 -0.65
C ILE A 68 -13.64 14.20 -0.22
N SER A 69 -13.45 12.97 0.29
CA SER A 69 -14.54 12.11 0.75
C SER A 69 -15.30 12.68 1.95
N THR A 70 -14.64 13.44 2.83
CA THR A 70 -15.29 14.09 3.98
C THR A 70 -16.10 15.32 3.56
N GLN A 71 -15.65 16.05 2.54
CA GLN A 71 -16.38 17.22 2.02
C GLN A 71 -17.58 16.82 1.13
N LEU A 72 -17.53 15.68 0.46
CA LEU A 72 -18.57 15.21 -0.45
C LEU A 72 -19.78 14.56 0.25
N SER A 73 -20.03 14.79 1.53
CA SER A 73 -21.06 14.07 2.30
C SER A 73 -22.47 14.18 1.69
N THR A 74 -22.78 15.28 1.01
CA THR A 74 -24.07 15.55 0.34
C THR A 74 -24.12 15.16 -1.14
N SER A 75 -23.00 14.73 -1.73
CA SER A 75 -22.92 14.43 -3.17
C SER A 75 -23.51 13.08 -3.57
N SER A 76 -23.77 12.91 -4.86
CA SER A 76 -24.34 11.70 -5.45
C SER A 76 -23.48 10.46 -5.19
N TYR A 77 -24.15 9.31 -5.03
CA TYR A 77 -23.48 8.03 -4.77
C TYR A 77 -22.42 7.66 -5.84
N ARG A 78 -22.74 7.93 -7.12
CA ARG A 78 -21.83 7.65 -8.24
C ARG A 78 -20.56 8.47 -8.15
N LEU A 79 -20.67 9.76 -7.82
CA LEU A 79 -19.51 10.64 -7.68
C LEU A 79 -18.63 10.23 -6.50
N LYS A 80 -19.24 9.84 -5.37
CA LYS A 80 -18.50 9.32 -4.19
C LYS A 80 -17.67 8.08 -4.53
N ILE A 81 -18.23 7.14 -5.29
CA ILE A 81 -17.48 5.94 -5.71
C ILE A 81 -16.37 6.31 -6.69
N ALA A 82 -16.67 7.14 -7.70
CA ALA A 82 -15.68 7.52 -8.71
C ALA A 82 -14.43 8.16 -8.06
N VAL A 83 -14.66 9.13 -7.17
CA VAL A 83 -13.59 9.77 -6.39
C VAL A 83 -12.87 8.74 -5.50
N PHE A 84 -13.61 7.88 -4.81
CA PHE A 84 -13.01 6.86 -3.96
C PHE A 84 -12.06 5.94 -4.75
N ILE A 85 -12.52 5.40 -5.89
CA ILE A 85 -11.72 4.51 -6.73
C ILE A 85 -10.51 5.25 -7.30
N MET A 86 -10.70 6.47 -7.81
CA MET A 86 -9.62 7.24 -8.44
C MET A 86 -8.45 7.51 -7.49
N PHE A 87 -8.73 7.86 -6.23
CA PHE A 87 -7.69 8.22 -5.26
C PHE A 87 -7.14 7.03 -4.46
N ASN A 88 -7.95 5.99 -4.20
CA ASN A 88 -7.53 4.86 -3.35
C ASN A 88 -7.02 3.66 -4.16
N SER A 89 -7.28 3.59 -5.47
CA SER A 89 -6.75 2.52 -6.34
C SER A 89 -5.22 2.50 -6.37
N TRP A 90 -4.58 3.67 -6.31
CA TRP A 90 -3.12 3.80 -6.22
C TRP A 90 -2.54 3.08 -5.02
N LEU A 91 -3.21 3.16 -3.87
CA LEU A 91 -2.77 2.50 -2.63
C LEU A 91 -2.89 0.97 -2.74
N VAL A 92 -3.94 0.48 -3.41
CA VAL A 92 -4.13 -0.95 -3.69
C VAL A 92 -3.07 -1.46 -4.68
N LEU A 93 -2.83 -0.73 -5.77
CA LEU A 93 -1.81 -1.08 -6.77
C LEU A 93 -0.41 -1.09 -6.15
N ALA A 94 -0.07 -0.09 -5.33
CA ALA A 94 1.20 -0.04 -4.63
C ALA A 94 1.34 -1.21 -3.62
N SER A 95 0.24 -1.61 -2.97
CA SER A 95 0.25 -2.76 -2.06
C SER A 95 0.47 -4.08 -2.80
N LEU A 96 -0.16 -4.26 -3.98
CA LEU A 96 0.07 -5.42 -4.83
C LEU A 96 1.51 -5.47 -5.34
N LEU A 97 2.07 -4.32 -5.73
CA LEU A 97 3.47 -4.22 -6.12
C LEU A 97 4.41 -4.57 -4.96
N GLY A 98 4.12 -4.10 -3.74
CA GLY A 98 4.86 -4.45 -2.53
C GLY A 98 4.87 -5.96 -2.27
N ILE A 99 3.71 -6.61 -2.38
CA ILE A 99 3.59 -8.08 -2.25
C ILE A 99 4.42 -8.79 -3.33
N LEU A 100 4.38 -8.31 -4.58
CA LEU A 100 5.15 -8.88 -5.68
C LEU A 100 6.67 -8.78 -5.43
N ILE A 101 7.15 -7.65 -4.91
CA ILE A 101 8.57 -7.47 -4.55
C ILE A 101 8.96 -8.44 -3.43
N ILE A 102 8.12 -8.59 -2.40
CA ILE A 102 8.39 -9.55 -1.32
C ILE A 102 8.47 -10.98 -1.87
N ALA A 103 7.45 -11.40 -2.64
CA ALA A 103 7.38 -12.74 -3.19
C ALA A 103 8.52 -13.05 -4.17
N GLY A 104 8.99 -12.05 -4.93
CA GLY A 104 10.05 -12.22 -5.92
C GLY A 104 11.47 -12.19 -5.36
N TYR A 105 11.70 -11.51 -4.23
CA TYR A 105 13.07 -11.19 -3.80
C TYR A 105 13.39 -11.41 -2.32
N VAL A 106 12.40 -11.44 -1.42
CA VAL A 106 12.66 -11.28 0.03
C VAL A 106 11.83 -12.21 0.91
N LEU A 107 11.20 -13.23 0.34
CA LEU A 107 10.19 -14.05 1.02
C LEU A 107 10.73 -14.80 2.26
N ASP A 108 12.03 -15.03 2.36
CA ASP A 108 12.64 -15.86 3.41
C ASP A 108 12.86 -15.13 4.75
N THR A 109 12.56 -13.83 4.85
CA THR A 109 12.76 -13.07 6.10
C THR A 109 11.47 -12.92 6.92
N PHE A 110 11.59 -12.84 8.25
CA PHE A 110 10.43 -12.59 9.13
C PHE A 110 9.69 -11.29 8.76
N PHE A 111 10.43 -10.24 8.42
CA PHE A 111 9.87 -8.95 8.01
C PHE A 111 9.11 -9.02 6.68
N SER A 112 9.43 -9.98 5.82
CA SER A 112 8.70 -10.24 4.58
C SER A 112 7.27 -10.72 4.87
N VAL A 113 7.12 -11.67 5.79
CA VAL A 113 5.82 -12.25 6.17
C VAL A 113 4.96 -11.17 6.81
N VAL A 114 5.54 -10.39 7.71
CA VAL A 114 4.88 -9.22 8.33
C VAL A 114 4.45 -8.22 7.25
N GLY A 115 5.33 -7.91 6.30
CA GLY A 115 5.05 -7.00 5.18
C GLY A 115 3.87 -7.47 4.31
N VAL A 116 3.82 -8.75 3.93
CA VAL A 116 2.71 -9.33 3.15
C VAL A 116 1.39 -9.22 3.90
N VAL A 117 1.38 -9.55 5.19
CA VAL A 117 0.18 -9.43 6.03
C VAL A 117 -0.30 -7.98 6.10
N LEU A 118 0.63 -7.03 6.27
CA LEU A 118 0.30 -5.61 6.30
C LEU A 118 -0.26 -5.12 4.95
N TYR A 119 0.37 -5.46 3.82
CA TYR A 119 -0.17 -5.09 2.49
C TYR A 119 -1.54 -5.72 2.23
N ALA A 120 -1.76 -6.98 2.64
CA ALA A 120 -3.06 -7.62 2.52
C ALA A 120 -4.13 -6.90 3.37
N LEU A 121 -3.79 -6.49 4.60
CA LEU A 121 -4.67 -5.70 5.46
C LEU A 121 -5.01 -4.34 4.83
N VAL A 122 -4.05 -3.68 4.19
CA VAL A 122 -4.28 -2.43 3.46
C VAL A 122 -5.36 -2.62 2.39
N ILE A 123 -5.23 -3.65 1.56
CA ILE A 123 -6.20 -3.97 0.52
C ILE A 123 -7.59 -4.23 1.13
N GLY A 124 -7.65 -5.02 2.21
CA GLY A 124 -8.90 -5.30 2.92
C GLY A 124 -9.56 -4.06 3.51
N LEU A 125 -8.79 -3.16 4.12
CA LEU A 125 -9.28 -1.91 4.71
C LEU A 125 -9.80 -0.94 3.65
N VAL A 126 -9.11 -0.83 2.51
CA VAL A 126 -9.60 -0.04 1.37
C VAL A 126 -10.90 -0.65 0.86
N TRP A 127 -10.99 -1.98 0.71
CA TRP A 127 -12.21 -2.66 0.26
C TRP A 127 -13.41 -2.42 1.18
N VAL A 128 -13.21 -2.51 2.50
CA VAL A 128 -14.26 -2.25 3.50
C VAL A 128 -14.70 -0.79 3.49
N SER A 129 -13.82 0.13 3.10
CA SER A 129 -14.08 1.57 3.05
C SER A 129 -14.91 2.01 1.84
N VAL A 130 -15.14 1.13 0.86
CA VAL A 130 -15.91 1.43 -0.36
C VAL A 130 -17.31 1.96 0.00
N PRO A 131 -17.76 3.08 -0.60
CA PRO A 131 -19.10 3.60 -0.37
C PRO A 131 -20.19 2.57 -0.75
N ARG A 132 -21.02 2.15 0.20
CA ARG A 132 -22.19 1.30 -0.06
C ARG A 132 -23.44 2.12 -0.32
N ARG A 133 -24.26 1.69 -1.30
CA ARG A 133 -25.57 2.29 -1.59
C ARG A 133 -26.52 1.91 -0.46
N VAL A 134 -26.96 2.88 0.33
CA VAL A 134 -28.03 2.65 1.31
C VAL A 134 -29.34 2.81 0.56
N TYR A 135 -30.03 1.69 0.30
CA TYR A 135 -31.41 1.74 -0.13
C TYR A 135 -32.26 2.03 1.10
N ILE A 136 -32.72 3.27 1.25
CA ILE A 136 -33.83 3.56 2.16
C ILE A 136 -35.07 3.04 1.44
N LEU A 137 -35.52 1.84 1.81
CA LEU A 137 -36.88 1.39 1.51
C LEU A 137 -37.81 2.40 2.18
N LYS A 138 -38.53 3.15 1.35
CA LYS A 138 -39.50 4.16 1.77
C LYS A 138 -40.87 3.52 1.84
#